data_AF-A0A7X5SCD5-F1
#
_entry.id   AF-A0A7X5SCD5-F1
#
_cell.length_a   1.000
_cell.length_b   1.000
_cell.length_c   1.000
_cell.angle_alpha   90.00
_cell.angle_beta   90.00
_cell.angle_gamma   90.00
#
_symmetry.space_group_name_H-M   'P 1'
#
loop_
_entity.id
_entity.type
_entity.pdbx_description
1 polymer ?
#
loop_
_entity_poly.entity_id
_entity_poly.type
_entity_poly.pdbx_seq_one_letter_code
_entity_poly.pdbx_strand_id
1 'polypeptide(L)'
;PQPLPMLPTQVRVDDAGALIRRRPDVRKAERELAASSAQIGEALNGYFPQVSLLGGLSWVAGSPSDFNSDALTTLAVPMLRWSIFDF
;
A
#
# COMPACT_ATOMS: atom_id res chain seq x y z
N PRO A 1 -34.50 35.93 30.55
CA PRO A 1 -34.78 35.41 29.19
C PRO A 1 -33.84 36.05 28.15
N GLN A 2 -32.86 35.29 27.64
CA GLN A 2 -31.98 35.76 26.57
C GLN A 2 -32.68 35.60 25.21
N PRO A 3 -32.65 36.61 24.33
CA PRO A 3 -33.26 36.53 23.01
C PRO A 3 -32.56 35.47 22.17
N LEU A 4 -33.35 34.69 21.43
CA LEU A 4 -32.86 33.65 20.52
C LEU A 4 -31.97 34.28 19.44
N PRO A 5 -30.82 33.69 19.11
CA PRO A 5 -29.93 34.21 18.08
C PRO A 5 -30.65 34.24 16.73
N MET A 6 -30.57 35.38 16.04
CA MET A 6 -31.18 35.56 14.72
C MET A 6 -30.47 34.68 13.69
N LEU A 7 -31.26 34.01 12.86
CA LEU A 7 -30.77 33.19 11.76
C LEU A 7 -30.01 34.06 10.73
N PRO A 8 -28.88 33.58 10.18
CA PRO A 8 -28.13 34.31 9.18
C PRO A 8 -28.94 34.46 7.88
N THR A 9 -28.97 35.69 7.34
CA THR A 9 -29.77 36.10 6.18
C THR A 9 -29.37 35.39 4.87
N GLN A 10 -28.17 34.81 4.80
CA GLN A 10 -27.68 34.09 3.62
C GLN A 10 -26.84 32.88 4.05
N VAL A 11 -27.29 31.69 3.66
CA VAL A 11 -26.49 30.47 3.72
C VAL A 11 -25.66 30.41 2.45
N ARG A 12 -24.33 30.57 2.55
CA ARG A 12 -23.45 30.28 1.42
C ARG A 12 -23.59 28.79 1.09
N VAL A 13 -24.17 28.50 -0.07
CA VAL A 13 -24.16 27.15 -0.63
C VAL A 13 -22.70 26.83 -0.94
N ASP A 14 -22.17 25.78 -0.31
CA ASP A 14 -20.80 25.30 -0.53
C ASP A 14 -20.57 25.04 -2.04
N ASP A 15 -19.31 25.13 -2.48
CA ASP A 15 -18.92 24.77 -3.85
C ASP A 15 -19.40 23.36 -4.21
N ALA A 16 -19.99 23.19 -5.39
CA ALA A 16 -20.53 21.92 -5.86
C ALA A 16 -19.46 20.79 -5.83
N GLY A 17 -18.20 21.14 -6.09
CA GLY A 17 -17.08 20.20 -5.98
C GLY A 17 -16.80 19.76 -4.53
N ALA A 18 -16.90 20.69 -3.57
CA ALA A 18 -16.72 20.40 -2.15
C ALA A 18 -17.84 19.50 -1.61
N LEU A 19 -19.07 19.66 -2.11
CA LEU A 19 -20.20 18.78 -1.76
C LEU A 19 -20.01 17.35 -2.28
N ILE A 20 -19.57 17.18 -3.54
CA ILE A 20 -19.27 15.86 -4.10
C ILE A 20 -18.13 15.17 -3.33
N ARG A 21 -17.09 15.90 -2.91
CA ARG A 21 -15.98 15.30 -2.14
C ARG A 21 -16.38 14.82 -0.75
N ARG A 22 -17.45 15.36 -0.15
CA ARG A 22 -17.94 14.96 1.18
C ARG A 22 -18.92 13.78 1.11
N ARG A 23 -19.41 13.45 -0.08
CA ARG A 23 -20.37 12.37 -0.32
C ARG A 23 -19.72 10.99 -0.09
N PRO A 24 -20.16 10.21 0.92
CA PRO A 24 -19.56 8.92 1.23
C PRO A 24 -19.84 7.85 0.16
N ASP A 25 -20.96 7.97 -0.56
CA ASP A 25 -21.34 7.10 -1.69
C ASP A 25 -20.39 7.29 -2.88
N VAL A 26 -20.05 8.53 -3.21
CA VAL A 26 -19.08 8.84 -4.29
C VAL A 26 -17.70 8.31 -3.93
N ARG A 27 -17.25 8.49 -2.69
CA ARG A 27 -15.98 7.91 -2.20
C ARG A 27 -15.97 6.39 -2.26
N LYS A 28 -17.11 5.73 -2.01
CA LYS A 28 -17.23 4.28 -2.12
C LYS A 28 -17.05 3.84 -3.58
N ALA A 29 -17.77 4.45 -4.51
CA ALA A 29 -17.65 4.15 -5.94
C ALA A 29 -16.23 4.42 -6.47
N GLU A 30 -15.59 5.50 -6.04
CA GLU A 30 -14.19 5.80 -6.41
C GLU A 30 -13.21 4.74 -5.89
N ARG A 31 -13.40 4.26 -4.65
CA ARG A 31 -12.59 3.16 -4.11
C ARG A 31 -12.83 1.84 -4.84
N GLU A 32 -14.06 1.55 -5.24
CA GLU A 32 -14.39 0.38 -6.05
C GLU A 32 -13.70 0.45 -7.42
N LEU A 33 -13.73 1.61 -8.08
CA LEU A 33 -13.02 1.85 -9.33
C LEU A 33 -11.49 1.71 -9.16
N ALA A 34 -10.94 2.25 -8.08
CA ALA A 34 -9.51 2.14 -7.77
C ALA A 34 -9.11 0.68 -7.52
N ALA A 35 -9.94 -0.10 -6.82
CA ALA A 35 -9.71 -1.53 -6.61
C ALA A 35 -9.74 -2.31 -7.93
N SER A 36 -10.69 -2.04 -8.81
CA SER A 36 -10.74 -2.66 -10.15
C SER A 36 -9.52 -2.27 -10.99
N SER A 37 -9.09 -1.01 -10.93
CA SER A 37 -7.89 -0.55 -11.64
C SER A 37 -6.62 -1.24 -11.10
N ALA A 38 -6.54 -1.49 -9.79
CA ALA A 38 -5.43 -2.23 -9.19
C ALA A 38 -5.36 -3.69 -9.66
N GLN A 39 -6.50 -4.35 -9.87
CA GLN A 39 -6.56 -5.71 -10.43
C GLN A 39 -6.02 -5.77 -11.86
N ILE A 40 -6.29 -4.73 -12.67
CA ILE A 40 -5.70 -4.62 -14.02
C ILE A 40 -4.18 -4.51 -13.93
N GLY A 41 -3.67 -3.68 -13.00
CA GLY A 41 -2.23 -3.55 -12.76
C GLY A 41 -1.58 -4.86 -12.31
N GLU A 42 -2.26 -5.62 -11.45
CA GLU A 42 -1.82 -6.96 -11.03
C GLU A 42 -1.74 -7.93 -12.21
N ALA A 43 -2.76 -7.95 -13.07
CA ALA A 43 -2.76 -8.78 -14.28
C ALA A 43 -1.62 -8.39 -15.25
N LEU A 44 -1.35 -7.09 -15.41
CA LEU A 44 -0.26 -6.61 -16.25
C LEU A 44 1.14 -6.96 -15.70
N ASN A 45 1.30 -7.06 -14.38
CA ASN A 45 2.57 -7.47 -13.77
C ASN A 45 3.02 -8.87 -14.19
N GLY A 46 2.10 -9.74 -14.63
CA GLY A 46 2.43 -11.07 -15.16
C GLY A 46 3.31 -11.05 -16.42
N TYR A 47 3.32 -9.96 -17.19
CA TYR A 47 4.15 -9.84 -18.39
C TYR A 47 5.62 -9.49 -18.10
N PHE A 48 5.91 -9.00 -16.89
CA PHE A 48 7.23 -8.53 -16.51
C PHE A 48 7.98 -9.56 -15.65
N PRO A 49 9.32 -9.52 -15.64
CA PRO A 49 10.10 -10.36 -14.75
C PRO A 49 9.80 -10.02 -13.28
N GLN A 50 9.54 -11.06 -12.49
CA GLN A 50 9.46 -10.96 -11.05
C GLN A 50 10.86 -11.04 -10.44
N VAL A 51 11.26 -9.97 -9.77
CA VAL A 51 12.49 -9.91 -8.97
C VAL A 51 12.13 -10.18 -7.51
N SER A 52 12.88 -11.05 -6.84
CA SER A 52 12.73 -11.34 -5.41
C SER A 52 14.10 -11.37 -4.76
N LEU A 53 14.19 -10.89 -3.52
CA LEU A 53 15.42 -10.92 -2.73
C LEU A 53 15.10 -11.60 -1.40
N LEU A 54 15.70 -12.77 -1.18
CA LEU A 54 15.62 -13.47 0.09
C LEU A 54 16.85 -13.13 0.91
N GLY A 55 16.67 -12.68 2.15
CA GLY A 55 17.79 -12.32 3.04
C GLY A 55 17.57 -12.84 4.44
N GLY A 56 18.66 -13.08 5.17
CA GLY A 56 18.61 -13.55 6.55
C GLY A 56 19.90 -13.26 7.31
N LEU A 57 19.76 -13.08 8.62
CA LEU A 57 20.86 -12.98 9.56
C LEU A 57 20.80 -14.21 10.48
N SER A 58 21.94 -14.84 10.74
CA SER A 58 22.04 -16.02 11.60
C SER A 58 23.34 -15.99 12.37
N TRP A 59 23.34 -16.53 13.60
CA TRP A 59 24.59 -16.79 14.32
C TRP A 59 24.89 -18.28 14.20
N VAL A 60 26.01 -18.61 13.57
CA VAL A 60 26.45 -19.99 13.37
C VAL A 60 27.80 -20.14 14.07
N ALA A 61 27.82 -20.92 15.16
CA ALA A 61 29.04 -21.20 15.92
C ALA A 61 29.23 -22.72 16.03
N GLY A 62 30.45 -23.20 15.77
CA GLY A 62 30.80 -24.63 15.89
C GLY A 62 30.97 -25.08 17.34
N SER A 63 31.24 -24.15 18.25
CA SER A 63 31.36 -24.39 19.67
C SER A 63 30.82 -23.19 20.48
N PRO A 64 30.46 -23.38 21.78
CA PRO A 64 29.96 -22.28 22.61
C PRO A 64 30.96 -21.14 22.84
N SER A 65 32.27 -21.40 22.75
CA SER A 65 33.31 -20.36 22.89
C SER A 65 33.40 -19.43 21.68
N ASP A 66 32.91 -19.87 20.53
CA ASP A 66 32.93 -19.11 19.28
C ASP A 66 31.66 -18.27 19.11
N PHE A 67 30.79 -18.24 20.12
CA PHE A 67 29.57 -17.44 20.10
C PHE A 67 29.89 -15.97 20.41
N ASN A 68 30.34 -15.26 19.38
CA ASN A 68 30.68 -13.84 19.44
C ASN A 68 30.10 -13.09 18.22
N SER A 69 30.51 -11.84 18.02
CA SER A 69 30.13 -11.02 16.85
C SER A 69 30.52 -11.64 15.51
N ASP A 70 31.56 -12.46 15.47
CA ASP A 70 32.12 -13.03 14.25
C ASP A 70 31.32 -14.27 13.78
N ALA A 71 30.52 -14.87 14.67
CA ALA A 71 29.58 -15.93 14.32
C ALA A 71 28.38 -15.43 13.49
N LEU A 72 28.21 -14.11 13.33
CA LEU A 72 27.15 -13.53 12.52
C LEU A 72 27.37 -13.83 11.04
N THR A 73 26.51 -14.67 10.50
CA THR A 73 26.40 -15.00 9.09
C THR A 73 25.22 -14.26 8.47
N THR A 74 25.46 -13.60 7.34
CA THR A 74 24.41 -12.95 6.55
C THR A 74 24.21 -13.71 5.24
N LEU A 75 22.96 -13.96 4.87
CA LEU A 75 22.59 -14.52 3.59
C LEU A 75 21.80 -13.48 2.80
N ALA A 76 22.12 -13.31 1.52
CA ALA A 76 21.32 -12.54 0.56
C ALA A 76 21.29 -13.29 -0.77
N VAL A 77 20.11 -13.68 -1.22
CA VAL A 77 19.85 -14.49 -2.41
C VAL A 77 18.86 -13.75 -3.30
N PRO A 78 19.33 -13.10 -4.37
CA PRO A 78 18.45 -12.56 -5.40
C PRO A 78 17.91 -13.68 -6.29
N MET A 79 16.66 -13.55 -6.73
CA MET A 79 15.98 -14.47 -7.64
C MET A 79 15.24 -13.66 -8.71
N LEU A 80 15.38 -14.09 -9.96
CA LEU A 80 14.67 -13.54 -11.12
C LEU A 80 13.83 -14.65 -11.74
N ARG A 81 12.52 -14.43 -11.86
CA ARG A 81 11.58 -15.34 -12.52
C ARG A 81 10.86 -14.60 -13.64
N TRP A 82 10.87 -15.15 -14.85
CA TRP A 82 10.15 -14.57 -15.97
C TRP A 82 9.56 -15.67 -16.87
N SER A 83 8.26 -15.64 -17.11
CA SER A 83 7.54 -16.56 -17.98
C SER A 83 7.38 -15.97 -19.38
N ILE A 84 8.41 -16.12 -20.21
CA ILE A 84 8.44 -15.61 -21.59
C ILE A 84 7.50 -16.35 -22.56
N PHE A 85 6.94 -17.48 -22.15
CA PHE A 85 6.10 -18.36 -22.99
C PHE A 85 4.76 -18.74 -22.31
N ASP A 86 4.20 -17.83 -21.51
CA ASP A 86 2.89 -18.02 -20.88
C ASP A 86 1.87 -17.16 -21.62
N PHE A 87 1.36 -17.70 -22.72
CA PHE A 87 0.37 -17.09 -23.62
C PHE A 87 -0.93 -17.89 -23.63
#